data_AF-A0A7Y4KKX4-F1
#
_entry.id   AF-A0A7Y4KKX4-F1
#
_cell.length_a   1.000
_cell.length_b   1.000
_cell.length_c   1.000
_cell.angle_alpha   90.00
_cell.angle_beta   90.00
_cell.angle_gamma   90.00
#
_symmetry.space_group_name_H-M   'P 1'
#
loop_
_entity.id
_entity.type
_entity.pdbx_description
1 polymer ?
#
loop_
_entity_poly.entity_id
_entity_poly.type
_entity_poly.pdbx_seq_one_letter_code
_entity_poly.pdbx_strand_id
1 'polypeptide(L)'
;MRSNRMWMGTKGQRAALLGTLLAVMLGSTGCGEECLDAFDCRDQGAAPAGQAWACVEEKCTQVTLNNNTGGDDAGTNTDAGTQTDAGTQTDAGTQTDAGTEPEPDAGTEPEPDAGSDPCESATYDPKLGTLQLQTGYVVGESAAVAGLANSGQIAVTPGPTYSLYTVIGGAVQSSDAPVVYSLGTWPHVELGATPLFDVLAPEDRGTTPGWIASALVTDGQRLLTGYMRPSGGIAPASGGVGVHDIATSAASTYLPAPNILYAGAAPGVFLTVSDGLDTVSEGRSVYALKTDASPFTALKVGTFPENVHGGGAISVSSNGVAMLSYLSKSDNRYHGHAVAPAVMAQALATGTPFAVADAPEVDSFLGPVSAMGNGVVVLRGEFAPPDFDFGFTDVSRFAFTLTDAGATVTVGAPEPVLVFPNQCTLVSTMIPMGSDLLVKVQDKNGARLVRIRDAR
;
A
#
# COMPACT_ATOMS: atom_id res chain seq x y z
N MET A 1 -5.73 -11.28 69.18
CA MET A 1 -6.54 -10.56 70.20
C MET A 1 -6.28 -9.08 69.98
N ARG A 2 -7.24 -8.34 69.41
CA ARG A 2 -8.16 -7.38 70.09
C ARG A 2 -7.36 -6.26 70.80
N SER A 3 -7.59 -4.95 70.60
CA SER A 3 -8.79 -4.25 70.15
C SER A 3 -8.52 -2.75 69.86
N ASN A 4 -9.20 -2.24 68.84
CA ASN A 4 -9.73 -0.89 68.55
C ASN A 4 -9.70 0.21 69.62
N ARG A 5 -9.56 1.48 69.19
CA ARG A 5 -10.66 2.49 68.98
C ARG A 5 -10.05 3.83 68.54
N MET A 6 -10.39 4.43 67.39
CA MET A 6 -11.62 5.18 67.02
C MET A 6 -11.65 6.60 67.60
N TRP A 7 -11.57 7.63 66.74
CA TRP A 7 -12.30 8.88 66.95
C TRP A 7 -12.81 9.47 65.62
N MET A 8 -14.08 9.85 65.66
CA MET A 8 -14.93 10.39 64.61
C MET A 8 -15.12 11.90 64.83
N GLY A 9 -15.51 12.60 63.77
CA GLY A 9 -16.34 13.82 63.83
C GLY A 9 -15.68 15.03 63.15
N THR A 10 -16.36 15.89 62.41
CA THR A 10 -17.81 16.06 62.13
C THR A 10 -17.97 17.15 61.06
N LYS A 11 -19.07 17.09 60.27
CA LYS A 11 -19.99 18.16 59.77
C LYS A 11 -19.40 19.58 59.55
N GLY A 12 -19.66 20.33 58.47
CA GLY A 12 -20.80 20.45 57.56
C GLY A 12 -21.08 21.96 57.28
N GLN A 13 -21.81 22.26 56.19
CA GLN A 13 -22.46 23.55 55.80
C GLN A 13 -21.53 24.65 55.20
N ARG A 14 -21.64 25.00 53.90
CA ARG A 14 -22.67 25.78 53.14
C ARG A 14 -22.77 27.28 53.51
N ALA A 15 -22.37 28.15 52.57
CA ALA A 15 -22.96 29.44 52.13
C ALA A 15 -21.82 30.31 51.54
N ALA A 16 -21.74 30.54 50.22
CA ALA A 16 -22.50 31.48 49.39
C ALA A 16 -22.17 32.98 49.65
N LEU A 17 -21.44 33.59 48.71
CA LEU A 17 -21.39 35.03 48.36
C LEU A 17 -20.57 35.13 47.04
N LEU A 18 -21.19 35.18 45.85
CA LEU A 18 -21.70 36.35 45.08
C LEU A 18 -20.65 37.44 44.78
N GLY A 19 -20.39 37.65 43.47
CA GLY A 19 -19.64 38.77 42.89
C GLY A 19 -18.91 38.38 41.59
N THR A 20 -19.61 38.31 40.46
CA THR A 20 -19.65 39.32 39.37
C THR A 20 -18.47 39.29 38.37
N LEU A 21 -18.85 39.09 37.10
CA LEU A 21 -18.21 39.51 35.84
C LEU A 21 -16.76 39.12 35.56
N LEU A 22 -16.57 38.18 34.62
CA LEU A 22 -15.83 38.45 33.38
C LEU A 22 -16.23 37.41 32.32
N ALA A 23 -16.95 37.87 31.29
CA ALA A 23 -17.08 37.11 30.05
C ALA A 23 -15.70 37.14 29.37
N VAL A 24 -14.95 36.05 29.50
CA VAL A 24 -13.73 35.85 28.71
C VAL A 24 -14.20 35.40 27.33
N MET A 25 -14.14 36.35 26.40
CA MET A 25 -14.14 36.09 24.97
C MET A 25 -13.15 34.96 24.68
N LEU A 26 -13.63 33.86 24.12
CA LEU A 26 -12.79 32.87 23.44
C LEU A 26 -12.22 33.53 22.18
N GLY A 27 -11.20 34.36 22.37
CA GLY A 27 -10.27 34.72 21.32
C GLY A 27 -9.16 33.67 21.32
N SER A 28 -9.41 32.54 20.65
CA SER A 28 -8.32 31.68 20.21
C SER A 28 -7.61 32.39 19.07
N THR A 29 -6.50 33.03 19.40
CA THR A 29 -5.47 33.36 18.41
C THR A 29 -4.84 32.06 17.94
N GLY A 30 -5.04 31.72 16.66
CA GLY A 30 -4.36 30.60 16.01
C GLY A 30 -4.78 30.50 14.54
N CYS A 31 -3.82 30.81 13.66
CA CYS A 31 -3.86 30.87 12.20
C CYS A 31 -4.51 32.14 11.61
N GLY A 32 -3.68 32.92 10.92
CA GLY A 32 -4.12 34.03 10.06
C GLY A 32 -4.99 33.49 8.93
N GLU A 33 -5.82 34.36 8.36
CA GLU A 33 -6.87 34.04 7.38
C GLU A 33 -6.34 33.60 5.99
N GLU A 34 -5.15 32.99 5.91
CA GLU A 34 -4.52 32.59 4.65
C GLU A 34 -4.35 31.06 4.62
N CYS A 35 -5.20 30.37 3.85
CA CYS A 35 -4.96 28.98 3.47
C CYS A 35 -3.94 28.91 2.32
N LEU A 36 -3.13 27.84 2.26
CA LEU A 36 -2.22 27.58 1.14
C LEU A 36 -2.76 26.48 0.22
N ASP A 37 -3.51 25.54 0.78
CA ASP A 37 -4.12 24.44 0.02
C ASP A 37 -5.44 23.94 0.67
N ALA A 38 -6.07 22.95 0.04
CA ALA A 38 -7.30 22.34 0.54
C ALA A 38 -7.14 21.59 1.89
N PHE A 39 -5.91 21.24 2.27
CA PHE A 39 -5.59 20.54 3.51
C PHE A 39 -5.71 21.50 4.71
N ASP A 40 -5.40 22.78 4.52
CA ASP A 40 -5.62 23.83 5.52
C ASP A 40 -7.13 24.07 5.80
N CYS A 41 -8.00 23.58 4.91
CA CYS A 41 -9.44 23.76 4.98
C CYS A 41 -10.22 22.64 5.69
N ARG A 42 -9.53 21.64 6.25
CA ARG A 42 -10.18 20.48 6.89
C ARG A 42 -10.99 20.83 8.15
N ASP A 43 -10.65 21.93 8.80
CA ASP A 43 -11.26 22.33 10.08
C ASP A 43 -12.64 22.99 9.89
N GLN A 44 -13.06 23.23 8.63
CA GLN A 44 -14.40 23.74 8.28
C GLN A 44 -15.52 22.69 8.42
N GLY A 45 -15.16 21.43 8.67
CA GLY A 45 -16.11 20.32 8.78
C GLY A 45 -16.61 19.80 7.42
N ALA A 46 -17.63 18.95 7.45
CA ALA A 46 -18.15 18.31 6.24
C ALA A 46 -18.82 19.33 5.30
N ALA A 47 -18.38 19.36 4.04
CA ALA A 47 -19.02 20.16 3.00
C ALA A 47 -20.41 19.61 2.62
N PRO A 48 -21.35 20.45 2.16
CA PRO A 48 -22.63 20.00 1.60
C PRO A 48 -22.46 19.06 0.40
N ALA A 49 -23.45 18.20 0.15
CA ALA A 49 -23.42 17.27 -0.98
C ALA A 49 -23.23 18.00 -2.32
N GLY A 50 -22.27 17.53 -3.12
CA GLY A 50 -21.89 18.16 -4.39
C GLY A 50 -20.93 19.34 -4.26
N GLN A 51 -20.38 19.60 -3.07
CA GLN A 51 -19.39 20.65 -2.82
C GLN A 51 -18.19 20.12 -2.04
N ALA A 52 -17.06 20.82 -2.13
CA ALA A 52 -15.87 20.59 -1.30
C ALA A 52 -15.32 21.92 -0.78
N TRP A 53 -14.60 21.87 0.34
CA TRP A 53 -13.82 23.01 0.80
C TRP A 53 -12.51 23.10 0.02
N ALA A 54 -12.28 24.25 -0.60
CA ALA A 54 -11.05 24.55 -1.31
C ALA A 54 -10.46 25.87 -0.81
N CYS A 55 -9.14 25.98 -0.91
CA CYS A 55 -8.48 27.25 -0.72
C CYS A 55 -8.58 28.07 -2.01
N VAL A 56 -9.27 29.22 -1.94
CA VAL A 56 -9.48 30.15 -3.05
C VAL A 56 -9.17 31.55 -2.54
N GLU A 57 -8.20 32.22 -3.17
CA GLU A 57 -7.73 33.55 -2.77
C GLU A 57 -7.38 33.61 -1.27
N GLU A 58 -6.60 32.60 -0.83
CA GLU A 58 -6.15 32.44 0.55
C GLU A 58 -7.32 32.25 1.54
N LYS A 59 -8.55 32.05 1.06
CA LYS A 59 -9.73 31.82 1.87
C LYS A 59 -10.37 30.47 1.60
N CYS A 60 -10.86 29.91 2.68
CA CYS A 60 -11.52 28.62 2.73
C CYS A 60 -12.95 28.77 2.21
N THR A 61 -13.20 28.36 0.96
CA THR A 61 -14.50 28.56 0.29
C THR A 61 -15.09 27.23 -0.19
N GLN A 62 -16.42 27.18 -0.29
CA GLN A 62 -17.11 26.02 -0.85
C GLN A 62 -17.11 26.12 -2.38
N VAL A 63 -16.53 25.13 -3.03
CA VAL A 63 -16.53 25.01 -4.49
C VAL A 63 -17.44 23.86 -4.89
N THR A 64 -18.22 24.07 -5.96
CA THR A 64 -19.04 23.01 -6.55
C THR A 64 -18.14 21.98 -7.21
N LEU A 65 -18.38 20.70 -6.90
CA LEU A 65 -17.72 19.59 -7.56
C LEU A 65 -18.29 19.46 -8.98
N ASN A 66 -17.63 20.10 -9.94
CA ASN A 66 -17.93 19.88 -11.35
C ASN A 66 -17.33 18.52 -11.75
N ASN A 67 -18.18 17.50 -11.87
CA ASN A 67 -17.85 16.15 -12.35
C ASN A 67 -17.47 16.14 -13.85
N ASN A 68 -16.51 16.95 -14.27
CA ASN A 68 -15.88 16.88 -15.58
C ASN A 68 -14.54 16.13 -15.51
N THR A 69 -14.56 14.96 -14.89
CA THR A 69 -13.63 13.86 -15.18
C THR A 69 -14.49 12.66 -15.50
N GLY A 70 -14.52 12.30 -16.78
CA GLY A 70 -15.34 11.21 -17.31
C GLY A 70 -15.06 9.90 -16.59
N GLY A 71 -16.13 9.28 -16.14
CA GLY A 71 -16.16 7.98 -15.49
C GLY A 71 -17.63 7.63 -15.28
N ASP A 72 -18.25 7.08 -16.33
CA ASP A 72 -19.65 6.68 -16.33
C ASP A 72 -19.96 5.75 -15.15
N ASP A 73 -20.98 6.15 -14.38
CA ASP A 73 -21.64 5.31 -13.39
C ASP A 73 -22.35 4.15 -14.09
N ALA A 74 -22.17 2.96 -13.52
CA ALA A 74 -22.74 1.72 -14.03
C ALA A 74 -24.26 1.73 -13.85
N GLY A 75 -24.95 1.43 -14.95
CA GLY A 75 -26.40 1.54 -15.07
C GLY A 75 -27.22 0.79 -14.03
N THR A 76 -28.40 1.36 -13.76
CA THR A 76 -29.55 0.62 -13.24
C THR A 76 -30.54 0.35 -14.37
N ASN A 77 -31.01 -0.89 -14.40
CA ASN A 77 -31.78 -1.52 -15.46
C ASN A 77 -33.05 -0.74 -15.87
N THR A 78 -33.25 -0.58 -17.17
CA THR A 78 -34.55 -0.29 -17.79
C THR A 78 -35.31 -1.60 -17.96
N ASP A 79 -36.58 -1.62 -17.53
CA ASP A 79 -37.56 -2.58 -18.06
C ASP A 79 -38.80 -1.85 -18.60
N ALA A 80 -39.26 -2.39 -19.73
CA ALA A 80 -40.56 -2.34 -20.39
C ALA A 80 -41.31 -1.00 -20.52
N GLY A 81 -41.41 -0.53 -21.78
CA GLY A 81 -42.16 0.66 -22.15
C GLY A 81 -43.68 0.49 -22.24
N THR A 82 -44.33 1.60 -22.57
CA THR A 82 -45.51 1.67 -23.47
C THR A 82 -45.73 3.12 -23.86
N GLN A 83 -45.99 3.34 -25.14
CA GLN A 83 -46.33 4.63 -25.75
C GLN A 83 -47.69 5.13 -25.25
N THR A 84 -47.89 6.45 -25.17
CA THR A 84 -49.08 7.13 -25.70
C THR A 84 -48.79 8.63 -25.89
N ASP A 85 -49.26 9.08 -27.05
CA ASP A 85 -49.20 10.36 -27.74
C ASP A 85 -50.01 11.49 -27.06
N ALA A 86 -49.59 12.76 -27.23
CA ALA A 86 -50.47 13.95 -27.24
C ALA A 86 -49.64 15.24 -27.44
N GLY A 87 -49.81 15.92 -28.59
CA GLY A 87 -49.44 17.35 -28.70
C GLY A 87 -49.21 17.89 -30.11
N THR A 88 -50.30 18.17 -30.82
CA THR A 88 -50.42 18.76 -32.15
C THR A 88 -49.99 20.24 -32.29
N GLN A 89 -49.38 20.57 -33.46
CA GLN A 89 -49.53 21.75 -34.36
C GLN A 89 -49.40 23.19 -33.77
N THR A 90 -48.77 24.20 -34.39
CA THR A 90 -48.99 24.77 -35.74
C THR A 90 -47.92 25.82 -36.08
N ASP A 91 -47.62 25.93 -37.39
CA ASP A 91 -46.91 26.98 -38.13
C ASP A 91 -47.16 28.44 -37.72
N ALA A 92 -46.16 29.30 -37.98
CA ALA A 92 -46.32 30.48 -38.86
C ALA A 92 -45.00 31.22 -39.11
N GLY A 93 -44.68 31.46 -40.38
CA GLY A 93 -44.06 32.72 -40.80
C GLY A 93 -42.70 32.63 -41.50
N THR A 94 -42.73 32.36 -42.81
CA THR A 94 -41.71 32.79 -43.77
C THR A 94 -41.64 34.32 -43.84
N GLN A 95 -40.44 34.89 -43.69
CA GLN A 95 -40.03 36.10 -44.41
C GLN A 95 -38.60 35.94 -44.91
N THR A 96 -38.44 36.05 -46.23
CA THR A 96 -37.20 36.31 -46.93
C THR A 96 -37.20 37.78 -47.28
N ASP A 97 -36.16 38.53 -46.88
CA ASP A 97 -35.57 39.51 -47.81
C ASP A 97 -34.09 39.77 -47.48
N ALA A 98 -33.40 40.15 -48.54
CA ALA A 98 -31.97 40.20 -48.76
C ALA A 98 -31.27 41.38 -48.06
N GLY A 99 -29.96 41.20 -47.80
CA GLY A 99 -29.09 42.29 -47.38
C GLY A 99 -27.65 41.86 -47.12
N THR A 100 -26.86 41.89 -48.19
CA THR A 100 -25.46 42.37 -48.22
C THR A 100 -24.37 41.58 -47.46
N GLU A 101 -23.46 41.01 -48.27
CA GLU A 101 -22.04 40.65 -48.07
C GLU A 101 -21.49 40.38 -46.65
N PRO A 102 -20.83 39.21 -46.42
CA PRO A 102 -20.13 38.95 -45.18
C PRO A 102 -18.87 39.81 -45.07
N GLU A 103 -18.74 40.51 -43.94
CA GLU A 103 -17.46 41.06 -43.49
C GLU A 103 -16.43 39.92 -43.35
N PRO A 104 -15.13 40.17 -43.59
CA PRO A 104 -14.12 39.14 -43.45
C PRO A 104 -14.07 38.70 -41.99
N ASP A 105 -14.41 37.43 -41.76
CA ASP A 105 -14.26 36.75 -40.48
C ASP A 105 -12.84 37.01 -39.99
N ALA A 106 -12.72 37.75 -38.90
CA ALA A 106 -11.46 37.91 -38.20
C ALA A 106 -11.07 36.50 -37.75
N GLY A 107 -10.12 35.90 -38.45
CA GLY A 107 -9.71 34.53 -38.23
C GLY A 107 -9.53 34.27 -36.76
N THR A 108 -10.46 33.52 -36.18
CA THR A 108 -10.22 32.82 -34.93
C THR A 108 -9.06 31.90 -35.24
N GLU A 109 -7.87 32.28 -34.75
CA GLU A 109 -6.76 31.34 -34.67
C GLU A 109 -7.32 30.07 -34.02
N PRO A 110 -7.05 28.87 -34.59
CA PRO A 110 -7.46 27.65 -33.92
C PRO A 110 -6.85 27.69 -32.52
N GLU A 111 -7.72 27.67 -31.51
CA GLU A 111 -7.30 27.39 -30.14
C GLU A 111 -6.34 26.21 -30.19
N PRO A 112 -5.16 26.29 -29.56
CA PRO A 112 -4.23 25.18 -29.58
C PRO A 112 -4.97 23.99 -28.98
N ASP A 113 -5.12 22.92 -29.77
CA ASP A 113 -5.73 21.67 -29.33
C ASP A 113 -5.27 21.40 -27.90
N ALA A 114 -6.21 21.31 -26.96
CA ALA A 114 -5.94 20.84 -25.62
C ALA A 114 -5.18 19.52 -25.78
N GLY A 115 -3.86 19.57 -25.51
CA GLY A 115 -2.92 18.59 -26.03
C GLY A 115 -3.41 17.18 -25.78
N SER A 116 -3.53 16.38 -26.86
CA SER A 116 -3.91 14.98 -26.77
C SER A 116 -3.07 14.29 -25.69
N ASP A 117 -3.72 13.56 -24.77
CA ASP A 117 -3.02 12.82 -23.71
C ASP A 117 -1.88 12.00 -24.34
N PRO A 118 -0.61 12.21 -23.95
CA PRO A 118 0.52 11.51 -24.54
C PRO A 118 0.41 9.98 -24.40
N CYS A 119 -0.41 9.48 -23.48
CA CYS A 119 -0.70 8.06 -23.30
C CYS A 119 -1.67 7.49 -24.35
N GLU A 120 -2.45 8.31 -25.04
CA GLU A 120 -3.33 7.85 -26.11
C GLU A 120 -2.52 7.34 -27.32
N SER A 121 -1.46 8.07 -27.67
CA SER A 121 -0.61 7.81 -28.85
C SER A 121 0.68 7.03 -28.56
N ALA A 122 0.97 6.73 -27.29
CA ALA A 122 2.16 5.95 -26.92
C ALA A 122 2.17 4.56 -27.58
N THR A 123 3.37 4.00 -27.81
CA THR A 123 3.52 2.61 -28.29
C THR A 123 3.30 1.64 -27.14
N TYR A 124 2.45 0.62 -27.35
CA TYR A 124 2.08 -0.37 -26.34
C TYR A 124 2.53 -1.78 -26.71
N ASP A 125 3.18 -2.45 -25.76
CA ASP A 125 3.31 -3.90 -25.70
C ASP A 125 2.06 -4.52 -25.04
N PRO A 126 1.47 -5.59 -25.59
CA PRO A 126 0.26 -6.22 -25.02
C PRO A 126 0.41 -6.70 -23.57
N LYS A 127 1.63 -6.99 -23.12
CA LYS A 127 1.93 -7.46 -21.76
C LYS A 127 2.46 -6.33 -20.90
N LEU A 128 3.44 -5.58 -21.37
CA LEU A 128 4.16 -4.57 -20.58
C LEU A 128 3.60 -3.15 -20.70
N GLY A 129 2.65 -2.91 -21.60
CA GLY A 129 2.14 -1.57 -21.85
C GLY A 129 3.24 -0.71 -22.47
N THR A 130 3.46 0.47 -21.93
CA THR A 130 4.53 1.39 -22.37
C THR A 130 5.90 1.10 -21.75
N LEU A 131 6.00 0.15 -20.81
CA LEU A 131 7.26 -0.19 -20.15
C LEU A 131 8.25 -0.84 -21.12
N GLN A 132 9.52 -0.48 -20.99
CA GLN A 132 10.58 -1.01 -21.83
C GLN A 132 11.40 -2.09 -21.11
N LEU A 133 11.28 -3.33 -21.57
CA LEU A 133 12.13 -4.43 -21.12
C LEU A 133 13.58 -4.23 -21.55
N GLN A 134 14.51 -4.44 -20.63
CA GLN A 134 15.94 -4.26 -20.87
C GLN A 134 16.62 -5.54 -21.34
N THR A 135 17.80 -5.39 -21.96
CA THR A 135 18.59 -6.52 -22.49
C THR A 135 18.98 -7.47 -21.36
N GLY A 136 18.91 -8.77 -21.62
CA GLY A 136 19.20 -9.81 -20.63
C GLY A 136 17.97 -10.34 -19.88
N TYR A 137 16.80 -9.74 -20.11
CA TYR A 137 15.53 -10.21 -19.56
C TYR A 137 14.56 -10.63 -20.65
N VAL A 138 13.65 -11.53 -20.32
CA VAL A 138 12.58 -11.97 -21.23
C VAL A 138 11.22 -11.95 -20.55
N VAL A 139 10.21 -11.47 -21.27
CA VAL A 139 8.82 -11.51 -20.83
C VAL A 139 8.27 -12.92 -21.05
N GLY A 140 7.73 -13.50 -19.99
CA GLY A 140 7.04 -14.79 -19.98
C GLY A 140 5.55 -14.65 -20.22
N GLU A 141 4.77 -15.45 -19.51
CA GLU A 141 3.31 -15.40 -19.57
C GLU A 141 2.76 -14.10 -18.96
N SER A 142 1.52 -13.77 -19.31
CA SER A 142 0.77 -12.68 -18.69
C SER A 142 -0.66 -13.13 -18.42
N ALA A 143 -1.24 -12.68 -17.31
CA ALA A 143 -2.61 -13.02 -16.92
C ALA A 143 -3.35 -11.75 -16.50
N ALA A 144 -4.54 -11.53 -17.06
CA ALA A 144 -5.41 -10.44 -16.63
C ALA A 144 -5.86 -10.66 -15.17
N VAL A 145 -5.99 -9.57 -14.40
CA VAL A 145 -6.46 -9.63 -13.01
C VAL A 145 -7.89 -9.06 -12.93
N ALA A 146 -8.83 -9.71 -13.62
CA ALA A 146 -10.22 -9.27 -13.64
C ALA A 146 -10.84 -9.31 -12.21
N GLY A 147 -11.56 -8.27 -11.81
CA GLY A 147 -12.11 -8.15 -10.44
C GLY A 147 -11.08 -7.84 -9.35
N LEU A 148 -9.81 -7.66 -9.74
CA LEU A 148 -8.66 -7.56 -8.85
C LEU A 148 -7.79 -6.32 -9.17
N ALA A 149 -8.33 -5.34 -9.90
CA ALA A 149 -7.70 -4.03 -10.04
C ALA A 149 -7.33 -3.45 -8.67
N ASN A 150 -8.21 -3.63 -7.68
CA ASN A 150 -8.03 -3.25 -6.28
C ASN A 150 -7.57 -4.40 -5.37
N SER A 151 -7.11 -5.53 -5.94
CA SER A 151 -6.60 -6.63 -5.12
C SER A 151 -5.48 -6.12 -4.23
N GLY A 152 -5.47 -6.59 -2.98
CA GLY A 152 -4.38 -6.34 -2.06
C GLY A 152 -3.09 -7.03 -2.52
N GLN A 153 -2.22 -7.27 -1.56
CA GLN A 153 -0.96 -7.97 -1.82
C GLN A 153 -1.17 -9.40 -2.29
N ILE A 154 -0.23 -9.88 -3.11
CA ILE A 154 -0.23 -11.23 -3.68
C ILE A 154 1.00 -11.98 -3.18
N ALA A 155 0.79 -13.21 -2.72
CA ALA A 155 1.87 -14.16 -2.42
C ALA A 155 1.88 -15.29 -3.44
N VAL A 156 3.08 -15.78 -3.75
CA VAL A 156 3.32 -16.87 -4.70
C VAL A 156 4.16 -17.93 -3.99
N THR A 157 3.69 -19.18 -4.02
CA THR A 157 4.43 -20.32 -3.46
C THR A 157 5.67 -20.66 -4.30
N PRO A 158 6.69 -21.32 -3.73
CA PRO A 158 7.82 -21.83 -4.48
C PRO A 158 7.40 -22.80 -5.60
N GLY A 159 8.16 -22.84 -6.69
CA GLY A 159 7.89 -23.70 -7.84
C GLY A 159 8.12 -25.20 -7.59
N PRO A 160 7.88 -26.05 -8.61
CA PRO A 160 7.65 -25.71 -10.02
C PRO A 160 6.21 -25.31 -10.36
N THR A 161 5.25 -25.62 -9.48
CA THR A 161 3.86 -25.17 -9.61
C THR A 161 3.63 -24.00 -8.68
N TYR A 162 3.42 -22.82 -9.25
CA TYR A 162 3.22 -21.59 -8.50
C TYR A 162 1.73 -21.41 -8.19
N SER A 163 1.34 -21.64 -6.94
CA SER A 163 0.02 -21.25 -6.41
C SER A 163 0.05 -19.82 -5.91
N LEU A 164 -0.99 -19.05 -6.25
CA LEU A 164 -1.13 -17.64 -5.94
C LEU A 164 -2.23 -17.42 -4.90
N TYR A 165 -2.02 -16.40 -4.06
CA TYR A 165 -2.94 -16.01 -2.99
C TYR A 165 -3.02 -14.51 -2.89
N THR A 166 -4.17 -13.97 -2.49
CA THR A 166 -4.37 -12.53 -2.31
C THR A 166 -5.21 -12.23 -1.08
N VAL A 167 -5.03 -11.04 -0.50
CA VAL A 167 -5.99 -10.46 0.45
C VAL A 167 -7.04 -9.66 -0.32
N ILE A 168 -8.31 -9.82 0.06
CA ILE A 168 -9.44 -9.01 -0.40
C ILE A 168 -10.14 -8.39 0.82
N GLY A 169 -10.59 -7.14 0.70
CA GLY A 169 -11.21 -6.39 1.79
C GLY A 169 -10.19 -5.65 2.68
N GLY A 170 -10.69 -4.91 3.67
CA GLY A 170 -9.85 -4.17 4.62
C GLY A 170 -9.11 -2.94 4.05
N ALA A 171 -9.53 -2.40 2.91
CA ALA A 171 -9.07 -1.08 2.47
C ALA A 171 -9.43 -0.01 3.51
N VAL A 172 -8.63 1.07 3.59
CA VAL A 172 -8.92 2.20 4.48
C VAL A 172 -10.34 2.69 4.17
N GLN A 173 -11.23 2.71 5.16
CA GLN A 173 -12.68 3.02 5.07
C GLN A 173 -13.62 1.92 4.53
N SER A 174 -13.13 0.70 4.24
CA SER A 174 -13.99 -0.43 3.92
C SER A 174 -14.57 -1.08 5.19
N SER A 175 -15.86 -1.42 5.15
CA SER A 175 -16.53 -2.25 6.16
C SER A 175 -16.29 -3.76 5.96
N ASP A 176 -15.70 -4.14 4.84
CA ASP A 176 -15.53 -5.55 4.49
C ASP A 176 -14.37 -6.16 5.26
N ALA A 177 -14.65 -7.30 5.89
CA ALA A 177 -13.63 -8.03 6.60
C ALA A 177 -12.50 -8.45 5.63
N PRO A 178 -11.23 -8.24 6.00
CA PRO A 178 -10.10 -8.69 5.21
C PRO A 178 -9.98 -10.21 5.27
N VAL A 179 -9.94 -10.84 4.09
CA VAL A 179 -9.94 -12.29 3.95
C VAL A 179 -8.96 -12.72 2.86
N VAL A 180 -8.29 -13.85 3.07
CA VAL A 180 -7.35 -14.42 2.10
C VAL A 180 -8.06 -15.39 1.17
N TYR A 181 -7.81 -15.25 -0.13
CA TYR A 181 -8.33 -16.12 -1.17
C TYR A 181 -7.20 -16.74 -1.99
N SER A 182 -7.45 -17.91 -2.57
CA SER A 182 -6.60 -18.44 -3.64
C SER A 182 -6.90 -17.71 -4.95
N LEU A 183 -5.86 -17.51 -5.75
CA LEU A 183 -5.94 -17.04 -7.13
C LEU A 183 -5.67 -18.16 -8.15
N GLY A 184 -5.64 -19.42 -7.73
CA GLY A 184 -5.28 -20.55 -8.58
C GLY A 184 -3.77 -20.69 -8.79
N THR A 185 -3.38 -21.17 -9.97
CA THR A 185 -2.00 -21.54 -10.31
C THR A 185 -1.53 -20.82 -11.56
N TRP A 186 -0.32 -20.24 -11.52
CA TRP A 186 0.24 -19.53 -12.66
C TRP A 186 0.31 -20.41 -13.93
N PRO A 187 -0.05 -19.89 -15.13
CA PRO A 187 -0.53 -18.54 -15.45
C PRO A 187 -2.06 -18.37 -15.40
N HIS A 188 -2.81 -19.37 -14.91
CA HIS A 188 -4.27 -19.32 -14.83
C HIS A 188 -4.68 -18.69 -13.50
N VAL A 189 -4.91 -17.38 -13.54
CA VAL A 189 -5.23 -16.57 -12.36
C VAL A 189 -6.74 -16.28 -12.34
N GLU A 190 -7.42 -16.76 -11.31
CA GLU A 190 -8.85 -16.52 -11.07
C GLU A 190 -9.12 -16.49 -9.57
N LEU A 191 -9.93 -15.54 -9.11
CA LEU A 191 -10.30 -15.45 -7.70
C LEU A 191 -11.15 -16.66 -7.29
N GLY A 192 -10.65 -17.43 -6.34
CA GLY A 192 -11.38 -18.58 -5.80
C GLY A 192 -12.68 -18.18 -5.11
N ALA A 193 -13.72 -18.99 -5.27
CA ALA A 193 -15.04 -18.73 -4.69
C ALA A 193 -15.11 -18.92 -3.16
N THR A 194 -14.11 -19.58 -2.57
CA THR A 194 -14.08 -19.88 -1.12
C THR A 194 -12.90 -19.17 -0.45
N PRO A 195 -13.14 -18.48 0.68
CA PRO A 195 -12.07 -17.90 1.47
C PRO A 195 -11.23 -18.99 2.13
N LEU A 196 -9.92 -18.75 2.26
CA LEU A 196 -8.99 -19.64 2.94
C LEU A 196 -8.98 -19.40 4.44
N PHE A 197 -8.80 -18.15 4.86
CA PHE A 197 -8.89 -17.75 6.26
C PHE A 197 -9.10 -16.25 6.43
N ASP A 198 -9.68 -15.88 7.57
CA ASP A 198 -9.84 -14.48 8.00
C ASP A 198 -8.48 -13.88 8.40
N VAL A 199 -8.18 -12.67 7.96
CA VAL A 199 -6.96 -11.96 8.40
C VAL A 199 -7.07 -11.58 9.88
N LEU A 200 -8.28 -11.26 10.36
CA LEU A 200 -8.52 -10.88 11.75
C LEU A 200 -8.59 -12.09 12.68
N ALA A 201 -7.91 -11.98 13.82
CA ALA A 201 -8.05 -12.96 14.90
C ALA A 201 -9.51 -13.05 15.37
N PRO A 202 -9.99 -14.22 15.84
CA PRO A 202 -11.38 -14.43 16.24
C PRO A 202 -11.95 -13.35 17.16
N GLU A 203 -11.16 -12.88 18.11
CA GLU A 203 -11.50 -11.84 19.09
C GLU A 203 -11.68 -10.44 18.48
N ASP A 204 -11.10 -10.18 17.30
CA ASP A 204 -11.13 -8.88 16.63
C ASP A 204 -12.16 -8.84 15.48
N ARG A 205 -12.84 -9.95 15.19
CA ARG A 205 -13.85 -10.01 14.12
C ARG A 205 -15.08 -9.18 14.47
N GLY A 206 -15.66 -8.54 13.46
CA GLY A 206 -16.76 -7.60 13.62
C GLY A 206 -16.34 -6.20 14.09
N THR A 207 -15.03 -5.97 14.26
CA THR A 207 -14.47 -4.63 14.38
C THR A 207 -14.00 -4.13 13.01
N THR A 208 -13.99 -2.82 12.80
CA THR A 208 -13.37 -2.24 11.60
C THR A 208 -11.84 -2.31 11.79
N PRO A 209 -11.10 -3.04 10.95
CA PRO A 209 -9.65 -2.96 10.98
C PRO A 209 -9.22 -1.55 10.63
N GLY A 210 -8.13 -1.09 11.24
CA GLY A 210 -7.55 0.20 10.88
C GLY A 210 -6.90 0.07 9.51
N TRP A 211 -5.99 -0.90 9.38
CA TRP A 211 -5.15 -1.10 8.20
C TRP A 211 -4.76 -2.58 8.06
N ILE A 212 -4.70 -3.08 6.82
CA ILE A 212 -4.04 -4.35 6.51
C ILE A 212 -2.56 -4.08 6.31
N ALA A 213 -1.72 -4.86 7.01
CA ALA A 213 -0.29 -4.73 6.88
C ALA A 213 0.14 -5.13 5.47
N SER A 214 1.24 -4.54 5.00
CA SER A 214 1.90 -4.97 3.78
C SER A 214 2.68 -6.27 4.02
N ALA A 215 1.99 -7.34 4.44
CA ALA A 215 2.55 -8.58 4.97
C ALA A 215 2.10 -9.91 4.33
N LEU A 216 1.32 -9.97 3.23
CA LEU A 216 0.96 -11.28 2.65
C LEU A 216 2.19 -11.96 2.02
N VAL A 217 2.71 -12.97 2.70
CA VAL A 217 3.91 -13.72 2.30
C VAL A 217 3.74 -15.22 2.54
N THR A 218 4.62 -16.05 1.96
CA THR A 218 4.59 -17.51 2.14
C THR A 218 5.97 -18.10 2.35
N ASP A 219 6.10 -19.02 3.31
CA ASP A 219 7.30 -19.86 3.50
C ASP A 219 7.27 -21.13 2.61
N GLY A 220 6.25 -21.25 1.75
CA GLY A 220 5.99 -22.37 0.88
C GLY A 220 5.10 -23.47 1.47
N GLN A 221 4.86 -23.48 2.78
CA GLN A 221 3.91 -24.38 3.44
C GLN A 221 2.75 -23.61 4.07
N ARG A 222 2.99 -22.34 4.42
CA ARG A 222 2.08 -21.49 5.16
C ARG A 222 2.00 -20.11 4.53
N LEU A 223 0.90 -19.43 4.79
CA LEU A 223 0.69 -18.02 4.50
C LEU A 223 0.76 -17.24 5.80
N LEU A 224 1.42 -16.09 5.78
CA LEU A 224 1.34 -15.10 6.84
C LEU A 224 0.76 -13.82 6.26
N THR A 225 -0.11 -13.15 7.02
CA THR A 225 -0.54 -11.78 6.78
C THR A 225 -0.88 -11.11 8.11
N GLY A 226 -1.01 -9.80 8.13
CA GLY A 226 -1.22 -9.05 9.38
C GLY A 226 -2.17 -7.87 9.24
N TYR A 227 -2.60 -7.37 10.39
CA TYR A 227 -3.50 -6.23 10.49
C TYR A 227 -3.16 -5.36 11.70
N MET A 228 -3.54 -4.09 11.59
CA MET A 228 -3.46 -3.08 12.64
C MET A 228 -4.88 -2.64 12.99
N ARG A 229 -5.18 -2.55 14.28
CA ARG A 229 -6.44 -1.95 14.77
C ARG A 229 -6.36 -0.42 14.68
N PRO A 230 -7.48 0.29 14.51
CA PRO A 230 -7.48 1.74 14.60
C PRO A 230 -7.00 2.14 16.00
N SER A 231 -5.92 2.92 16.09
CA SER A 231 -5.57 3.55 17.35
C SER A 231 -6.49 4.76 17.52
N GLY A 232 -7.39 4.73 18.50
CA GLY A 232 -8.22 5.90 18.86
C GLY A 232 -7.41 7.07 19.47
N GLY A 233 -6.13 7.21 19.12
CA GLY A 233 -5.14 8.14 19.68
C GLY A 233 -3.70 7.83 19.23
N ILE A 234 -2.71 8.45 19.89
CA ILE A 234 -1.26 8.39 19.58
C ILE A 234 -0.58 7.08 20.02
N ALA A 235 -1.34 6.13 20.60
CA ALA A 235 -0.80 4.85 21.06
C ALA A 235 -0.50 3.92 19.87
N PRO A 236 0.47 2.99 20.00
CA PRO A 236 0.70 1.94 19.00
C PRO A 236 -0.61 1.29 18.57
N ALA A 237 -0.85 1.15 17.27
CA ALA A 237 -1.94 0.32 16.80
C ALA A 237 -1.66 -1.12 17.24
N SER A 238 -2.47 -1.58 18.18
CA SER A 238 -2.51 -3.00 18.54
C SER A 238 -2.89 -3.81 17.31
N GLY A 239 -2.30 -4.98 17.11
CA GLY A 239 -2.47 -5.73 15.87
C GLY A 239 -1.98 -7.16 16.01
N GLY A 240 -2.13 -7.92 14.94
CA GLY A 240 -1.79 -9.34 14.94
C GLY A 240 -1.39 -9.83 13.56
N VAL A 241 -0.79 -11.01 13.55
CA VAL A 241 -0.58 -11.81 12.35
C VAL A 241 -1.44 -13.06 12.40
N GLY A 242 -1.97 -13.46 11.25
CA GLY A 242 -2.55 -14.77 11.03
C GLY A 242 -1.60 -15.64 10.21
N VAL A 243 -1.35 -16.85 10.69
CA VAL A 243 -0.56 -17.88 10.00
C VAL A 243 -1.47 -19.04 9.63
N HIS A 244 -1.57 -19.33 8.34
CA HIS A 244 -2.45 -20.36 7.79
C HIS A 244 -1.63 -21.43 7.09
N ASP A 245 -1.88 -22.69 7.41
CA ASP A 245 -1.25 -23.83 6.73
C ASP A 245 -1.98 -24.12 5.42
N ILE A 246 -1.24 -24.16 4.31
CA ILE A 246 -1.83 -24.28 2.96
C ILE A 246 -2.38 -25.69 2.73
N ALA A 247 -1.73 -26.71 3.30
CA ALA A 247 -2.09 -28.12 3.08
C ALA A 247 -3.16 -28.61 4.05
N THR A 248 -3.19 -28.05 5.26
CA THR A 248 -4.13 -28.45 6.31
C THR A 248 -5.06 -27.30 6.64
N SER A 249 -6.36 -27.49 6.39
CA SER A 249 -7.40 -26.49 6.74
C SER A 249 -7.68 -26.41 8.25
N ALA A 250 -6.81 -26.99 9.08
CA ALA A 250 -6.91 -26.87 10.54
C ALA A 250 -6.61 -25.40 10.91
N ALA A 251 -7.42 -24.85 11.80
CA ALA A 251 -7.53 -23.41 12.06
C ALA A 251 -6.20 -22.64 12.05
N SER A 252 -6.23 -21.46 11.41
CA SER A 252 -5.11 -20.52 11.40
C SER A 252 -4.68 -20.16 12.83
N THR A 253 -3.37 -19.98 13.02
CA THR A 253 -2.81 -19.51 14.29
C THR A 253 -2.70 -17.99 14.24
N TYR A 254 -3.18 -17.31 15.29
CA TYR A 254 -3.09 -15.86 15.39
C TYR A 254 -2.16 -15.47 16.53
N LEU A 255 -1.28 -14.50 16.28
CA LEU A 255 -0.27 -14.05 17.23
C LEU A 255 -0.28 -12.52 17.31
N PRO A 256 -0.11 -11.93 18.51
CA PRO A 256 0.09 -10.49 18.66
C PRO A 256 1.28 -10.00 17.82
N ALA A 257 1.10 -8.91 17.09
CA ALA A 257 2.15 -8.27 16.32
C ALA A 257 1.87 -6.75 16.23
N PRO A 258 2.10 -5.99 17.32
CA PRO A 258 1.76 -4.58 17.38
C PRO A 258 2.47 -3.79 16.28
N ASN A 259 1.72 -2.92 15.60
CA ASN A 259 2.17 -2.12 14.47
C ASN A 259 2.94 -2.92 13.39
N ILE A 260 2.49 -4.13 13.05
CA ILE A 260 3.05 -4.83 11.89
C ILE A 260 2.85 -4.01 10.62
N LEU A 261 3.95 -3.75 9.89
CA LEU A 261 3.93 -2.99 8.64
C LEU A 261 4.29 -3.84 7.43
N TYR A 262 5.39 -4.60 7.55
CA TYR A 262 5.97 -5.37 6.44
C TYR A 262 6.28 -6.79 6.90
N ALA A 263 6.21 -7.74 5.97
CA ALA A 263 6.70 -9.08 6.20
C ALA A 263 7.49 -9.60 5.00
N GLY A 264 8.35 -10.58 5.29
CA GLY A 264 9.05 -11.40 4.31
C GLY A 264 9.06 -12.85 4.76
N ALA A 265 9.41 -13.76 3.87
CA ALA A 265 9.40 -15.17 4.18
C ALA A 265 10.63 -15.88 3.59
N ALA A 266 11.12 -16.85 4.33
CA ALA A 266 12.05 -17.86 3.87
C ALA A 266 11.53 -19.23 4.36
N PRO A 267 12.02 -20.36 3.81
CA PRO A 267 11.57 -21.67 4.26
C PRO A 267 11.70 -21.83 5.79
N GLY A 268 10.56 -22.09 6.47
CA GLY A 268 10.50 -22.31 7.91
C GLY A 268 10.58 -21.05 8.80
N VAL A 269 10.59 -19.85 8.22
CA VAL A 269 10.62 -18.60 8.99
C VAL A 269 9.89 -17.45 8.28
N PHE A 270 9.08 -16.72 9.03
CA PHE A 270 8.58 -15.41 8.62
C PHE A 270 9.37 -14.31 9.32
N LEU A 271 9.63 -13.22 8.61
CA LEU A 271 10.21 -12.01 9.16
C LEU A 271 9.16 -10.91 9.16
N THR A 272 9.11 -10.09 10.20
CA THR A 272 8.19 -8.96 10.30
C THR A 272 8.90 -7.70 10.78
N VAL A 273 8.48 -6.56 10.25
CA VAL A 273 8.74 -5.26 10.87
C VAL A 273 7.54 -4.89 11.72
N SER A 274 7.73 -4.91 13.03
CA SER A 274 6.70 -4.63 14.04
C SER A 274 7.33 -4.08 15.32
N ASP A 275 6.51 -3.75 16.32
CA ASP A 275 7.00 -3.37 17.66
C ASP A 275 7.14 -4.58 18.61
N GLY A 276 6.71 -5.75 18.16
CA GLY A 276 6.76 -7.02 18.85
C GLY A 276 6.16 -8.13 17.99
N LEU A 277 6.37 -9.37 18.41
CA LEU A 277 5.80 -10.56 17.79
C LEU A 277 5.62 -11.65 18.85
N ASP A 278 4.39 -12.14 18.96
CA ASP A 278 3.97 -13.07 20.02
C ASP A 278 4.35 -12.53 21.42
N THR A 279 5.19 -13.27 22.14
CA THR A 279 5.61 -12.95 23.51
C THR A 279 6.84 -12.04 23.57
N VAL A 280 7.47 -11.77 22.42
CA VAL A 280 8.66 -10.91 22.33
C VAL A 280 8.24 -9.50 21.93
N SER A 281 8.50 -8.51 22.79
CA SER A 281 8.11 -7.12 22.57
C SER A 281 9.20 -6.17 23.06
N GLU A 282 10.09 -5.75 22.16
CA GLU A 282 11.25 -4.92 22.46
C GLU A 282 11.36 -3.69 21.54
N GLY A 283 10.22 -3.15 21.11
CA GLY A 283 10.13 -1.96 20.26
C GLY A 283 10.30 -2.25 18.77
N ARG A 284 10.26 -1.20 17.95
CA ARG A 284 10.32 -1.31 16.49
C ARG A 284 11.59 -2.02 16.05
N SER A 285 11.46 -3.19 15.45
CA SER A 285 12.60 -4.04 15.08
C SER A 285 12.20 -5.07 14.02
N VAL A 286 13.17 -5.89 13.60
CA VAL A 286 12.91 -7.07 12.78
C VAL A 286 12.74 -8.27 13.69
N TYR A 287 11.55 -8.87 13.65
CA TYR A 287 11.20 -10.07 14.39
C TYR A 287 11.10 -11.26 13.44
N ALA A 288 11.45 -12.44 13.92
CA ALA A 288 11.30 -13.70 13.22
C ALA A 288 10.28 -14.58 13.92
N LEU A 289 9.38 -15.18 13.15
CA LEU A 289 8.53 -16.28 13.59
C LEU A 289 9.06 -17.57 12.99
N LYS A 290 9.65 -18.41 13.82
CA LYS A 290 10.05 -19.76 13.43
C LYS A 290 8.84 -20.67 13.35
N THR A 291 8.69 -21.35 12.22
CA THR A 291 7.54 -22.21 11.92
C THR A 291 7.92 -23.69 11.79
N ASP A 292 9.14 -24.05 12.21
CA ASP A 292 9.71 -25.41 12.24
C ASP A 292 9.16 -26.27 13.39
N ALA A 293 8.55 -25.66 14.41
CA ALA A 293 7.94 -26.33 15.55
C ALA A 293 6.55 -25.77 15.88
N SER A 294 5.77 -26.54 16.64
CA SER A 294 4.51 -26.10 17.24
C SER A 294 4.60 -26.23 18.77
N PRO A 295 4.32 -25.17 19.55
CA PRO A 295 3.96 -23.83 19.10
C PRO A 295 5.11 -23.13 18.35
N PHE A 296 4.76 -22.13 17.52
CA PHE A 296 5.75 -21.28 16.86
C PHE A 296 6.60 -20.53 17.89
N THR A 297 7.82 -20.17 17.50
CA THR A 297 8.75 -19.43 18.37
C THR A 297 9.06 -18.08 17.74
N ALA A 298 8.80 -16.99 18.47
CA ALA A 298 9.18 -15.65 18.06
C ALA A 298 10.55 -15.25 18.62
N LEU A 299 11.33 -14.50 17.84
CA LEU A 299 12.65 -13.98 18.21
C LEU A 299 12.80 -12.57 17.64
N LYS A 300 13.51 -11.69 18.35
CA LYS A 300 14.05 -10.48 17.74
C LYS A 300 15.36 -10.82 17.05
N VAL A 301 15.48 -10.50 15.77
CA VAL A 301 16.66 -10.88 14.96
C VAL A 301 17.43 -9.69 14.41
N GLY A 302 16.78 -8.53 14.25
CA GLY A 302 17.44 -7.33 13.74
C GLY A 302 17.03 -6.05 14.47
N THR A 303 17.98 -5.14 14.67
CA THR A 303 17.75 -3.80 15.22
C THR A 303 17.99 -2.72 14.16
N PHE A 304 17.13 -1.69 14.17
CA PHE A 304 17.31 -0.49 13.35
C PHE A 304 18.18 0.55 14.07
N PRO A 305 18.81 1.48 13.33
CA PRO A 305 19.46 2.66 13.93
C PRO A 305 18.50 3.53 14.75
N GLU A 306 19.01 4.35 15.66
CA GLU A 306 18.18 5.20 16.55
C GLU A 306 17.40 6.30 15.78
N ASN A 307 17.91 6.75 14.64
CA ASN A 307 17.37 7.88 13.87
C ASN A 307 16.49 7.43 12.68
N VAL A 308 15.57 6.51 12.91
CA VAL A 308 14.62 6.04 11.87
C VAL A 308 13.19 6.49 12.16
N HIS A 309 12.43 6.78 11.11
CA HIS A 309 10.97 6.97 11.20
C HIS A 309 10.22 5.65 11.40
N GLY A 310 10.81 4.54 10.93
CA GLY A 310 10.25 3.21 11.07
C GLY A 310 11.08 2.18 10.31
N GLY A 311 10.69 0.91 10.40
CA GLY A 311 11.22 -0.13 9.52
C GLY A 311 10.49 -0.12 8.17
N GLY A 312 11.11 -0.75 7.18
CA GLY A 312 10.64 -0.79 5.79
C GLY A 312 10.41 -2.21 5.29
N ALA A 313 10.41 -2.33 3.97
CA ALA A 313 10.12 -3.57 3.28
C ALA A 313 11.13 -4.69 3.60
N ILE A 314 10.64 -5.93 3.52
CA ILE A 314 11.42 -7.15 3.67
C ILE A 314 11.28 -7.96 2.38
N SER A 315 12.40 -8.45 1.85
CA SER A 315 12.36 -9.46 0.79
C SER A 315 13.51 -10.44 0.93
N VAL A 316 13.28 -11.73 0.66
CA VAL A 316 14.31 -12.77 0.76
C VAL A 316 14.57 -13.36 -0.62
N SER A 317 15.81 -13.24 -1.06
CA SER A 317 16.28 -13.74 -2.36
C SER A 317 16.43 -15.27 -2.37
N SER A 318 16.55 -15.86 -3.56
CA SER A 318 16.64 -17.33 -3.73
C SER A 318 17.86 -17.97 -3.07
N ASN A 319 18.94 -17.22 -2.86
CA ASN A 319 20.12 -17.67 -2.12
C ASN A 319 20.07 -17.34 -0.61
N GLY A 320 18.91 -16.91 -0.10
CA GLY A 320 18.66 -16.70 1.33
C GLY A 320 19.14 -15.37 1.89
N VAL A 321 19.62 -14.44 1.06
CA VAL A 321 19.93 -13.08 1.52
C VAL A 321 18.63 -12.33 1.77
N ALA A 322 18.49 -11.77 2.97
CA ALA A 322 17.35 -10.97 3.37
C ALA A 322 17.66 -9.49 3.14
N MET A 323 16.92 -8.86 2.24
CA MET A 323 16.85 -7.42 2.09
C MET A 323 15.93 -6.84 3.16
N LEU A 324 16.49 -6.06 4.07
CA LEU A 324 15.78 -5.39 5.16
C LEU A 324 15.98 -3.88 5.02
N SER A 325 14.90 -3.11 5.02
CA SER A 325 15.03 -1.65 4.98
C SER A 325 14.48 -0.94 6.21
N TYR A 326 14.86 0.33 6.36
CA TYR A 326 14.31 1.26 7.32
C TYR A 326 14.22 2.66 6.71
N LEU A 327 13.25 3.45 7.15
CA LEU A 327 13.05 4.83 6.69
C LEU A 327 13.93 5.77 7.52
N SER A 328 14.94 6.36 6.90
CA SER A 328 15.86 7.29 7.58
C SER A 328 15.20 8.65 7.81
N LYS A 329 15.45 9.23 9.00
CA LYS A 329 15.01 10.62 9.31
C LYS A 329 15.86 11.68 8.61
N SER A 330 17.06 11.35 8.14
CA SER A 330 17.98 12.33 7.59
C SER A 330 17.58 12.82 6.20
N ASP A 331 17.04 11.91 5.39
CA ASP A 331 16.72 12.15 3.97
C ASP A 331 15.31 11.67 3.58
N ASN A 332 14.56 11.10 4.53
CA ASN A 332 13.23 10.54 4.29
C ASN A 332 13.19 9.46 3.20
N ARG A 333 14.26 8.66 3.07
CA ARG A 333 14.33 7.53 2.14
C ARG A 333 14.45 6.20 2.87
N TYR A 334 13.97 5.12 2.23
CA TYR A 334 14.25 3.78 2.71
C TYR A 334 15.67 3.40 2.35
N HIS A 335 16.48 3.04 3.34
CA HIS A 335 17.79 2.42 3.13
C HIS A 335 17.63 0.94 3.29
N GLY A 336 17.91 0.18 2.23
CA GLY A 336 17.82 -1.27 2.27
C GLY A 336 19.18 -1.94 2.33
N HIS A 337 19.31 -2.92 3.21
CA HIS A 337 20.56 -3.62 3.50
C HIS A 337 20.42 -5.12 3.24
N ALA A 338 21.45 -5.70 2.63
CA ALA A 338 21.50 -7.11 2.24
C ALA A 338 22.13 -7.97 3.35
N VAL A 339 21.29 -8.54 4.21
CA VAL A 339 21.73 -9.37 5.34
C VAL A 339 22.06 -10.79 4.88
N ALA A 340 23.28 -11.22 5.18
CA ALA A 340 23.79 -12.52 4.81
C ALA A 340 23.03 -13.67 5.52
N PRO A 341 22.81 -14.81 4.84
CA PRO A 341 22.06 -15.93 5.42
C PRO A 341 22.72 -16.49 6.69
N ALA A 342 24.06 -16.52 6.79
CA ALA A 342 24.71 -17.01 8.01
C ALA A 342 24.53 -16.06 9.20
N VAL A 343 24.44 -14.74 8.96
CA VAL A 343 24.14 -13.74 10.01
C VAL A 343 22.71 -13.94 10.53
N MET A 344 21.74 -14.11 9.62
CA MET A 344 20.36 -14.43 9.99
C MET A 344 20.26 -15.76 10.75
N ALA A 345 20.94 -16.80 10.27
CA ALA A 345 20.96 -18.11 10.92
C ALA A 345 21.57 -18.05 12.33
N GLN A 346 22.63 -17.27 12.52
CA GLN A 346 23.23 -17.05 13.84
C GLN A 346 22.25 -16.35 14.78
N ALA A 347 21.58 -15.29 14.33
CA ALA A 347 20.58 -14.60 15.15
C ALA A 347 19.40 -15.50 15.53
N LEU A 348 18.93 -16.35 14.61
CA LEU A 348 17.89 -17.34 14.88
C LEU A 348 18.33 -18.43 15.86
N ALA A 349 19.62 -18.80 15.86
CA ALA A 349 20.16 -19.83 16.73
C ALA A 349 20.48 -19.33 18.14
N THR A 350 21.00 -18.10 18.28
CA THR A 350 21.45 -17.56 19.56
C THR A 350 20.44 -16.61 20.21
N GLY A 351 19.43 -16.15 19.46
CA GLY A 351 18.53 -15.08 19.89
C GLY A 351 19.20 -13.72 20.04
N THR A 352 20.43 -13.56 19.50
CA THR A 352 21.17 -12.30 19.54
C THR A 352 20.91 -11.53 18.24
N PRO A 353 20.29 -10.34 18.29
CA PRO A 353 19.99 -9.59 17.09
C PRO A 353 21.25 -8.95 16.49
N PHE A 354 21.26 -8.80 15.16
CA PHE A 354 22.26 -8.01 14.44
C PHE A 354 21.76 -6.58 14.19
N ALA A 355 22.66 -5.63 13.97
CA ALA A 355 22.26 -4.31 13.47
C ALA A 355 22.06 -4.36 11.95
N VAL A 356 20.89 -3.94 11.47
CA VAL A 356 20.55 -3.98 10.04
C VAL A 356 21.54 -3.14 9.21
N ALA A 357 21.94 -1.98 9.74
CA ALA A 357 22.85 -1.05 9.08
C ALA A 357 24.29 -1.56 8.92
N ASP A 358 24.69 -2.62 9.64
CA ASP A 358 26.03 -3.21 9.51
C ASP A 358 26.15 -4.06 8.23
N ALA A 359 25.02 -4.47 7.64
CA ALA A 359 25.02 -5.19 6.38
C ALA A 359 25.22 -4.23 5.18
N PRO A 360 25.78 -4.72 4.05
CA PRO A 360 25.98 -3.90 2.86
C PRO A 360 24.68 -3.24 2.40
N GLU A 361 24.72 -1.93 2.17
CA GLU A 361 23.60 -1.19 1.59
C GLU A 361 23.41 -1.55 0.12
N VAL A 362 22.15 -1.69 -0.29
CA VAL A 362 21.75 -2.00 -1.66
C VAL A 362 21.43 -0.73 -2.42
N ASP A 363 20.52 0.07 -1.89
CA ASP A 363 20.09 1.34 -2.46
C ASP A 363 19.30 2.16 -1.43
N SER A 364 19.08 3.45 -1.75
CA SER A 364 18.13 4.33 -1.08
C SER A 364 16.94 4.63 -1.99
N PHE A 365 15.72 4.30 -1.56
CA PHE A 365 14.56 4.27 -2.44
C PHE A 365 13.26 4.70 -1.76
N LEU A 366 12.23 4.90 -2.56
CA LEU A 366 10.88 5.24 -2.11
C LEU A 366 9.84 4.20 -2.56
N GLY A 367 10.14 3.40 -3.57
CA GLY A 367 9.23 2.39 -4.11
C GLY A 367 9.31 1.01 -3.43
N PRO A 368 8.45 0.07 -3.87
CA PRO A 368 8.48 -1.31 -3.40
C PRO A 368 9.77 -2.06 -3.77
N VAL A 369 10.01 -3.16 -3.06
CA VAL A 369 11.10 -4.11 -3.33
C VAL A 369 10.56 -5.52 -3.44
N SER A 370 11.27 -6.37 -4.18
CA SER A 370 10.92 -7.79 -4.33
C SER A 370 12.15 -8.62 -4.65
N ALA A 371 12.12 -9.92 -4.39
CA ALA A 371 13.21 -10.81 -4.74
C ALA A 371 13.13 -11.20 -6.22
N MET A 372 14.29 -11.35 -6.85
CA MET A 372 14.42 -11.88 -8.22
C MET A 372 15.72 -12.67 -8.33
N GLY A 373 15.59 -14.00 -8.22
CA GLY A 373 16.73 -14.91 -8.19
C GLY A 373 17.64 -14.62 -6.99
N ASN A 374 18.95 -14.69 -7.21
CA ASN A 374 19.98 -14.40 -6.21
C ASN A 374 20.16 -12.89 -6.01
N GLY A 375 19.08 -12.13 -5.88
CA GLY A 375 19.11 -10.67 -5.81
C GLY A 375 17.73 -10.11 -5.47
N VAL A 376 17.63 -8.79 -5.50
CA VAL A 376 16.37 -8.06 -5.35
C VAL A 376 16.18 -7.09 -6.49
N VAL A 377 14.93 -6.74 -6.74
CA VAL A 377 14.53 -5.62 -7.58
C VAL A 377 13.95 -4.52 -6.71
N VAL A 378 14.24 -3.28 -7.09
CA VAL A 378 13.74 -2.06 -6.46
C VAL A 378 13.02 -1.25 -7.53
N LEU A 379 11.79 -0.82 -7.25
CA LEU A 379 11.11 0.15 -8.07
C LEU A 379 11.62 1.54 -7.68
N ARG A 380 12.35 2.17 -8.59
CA ARG A 380 13.02 3.45 -8.39
C ARG A 380 12.22 4.58 -9.02
N GLY A 381 12.38 5.76 -8.44
CA GLY A 381 11.69 6.96 -8.85
C GLY A 381 12.04 8.11 -7.91
N GLU A 382 11.64 9.30 -8.30
CA GLU A 382 11.87 10.52 -7.54
C GLU A 382 10.64 11.43 -7.67
N PHE A 383 10.49 12.33 -6.71
CA PHE A 383 9.55 13.44 -6.83
C PHE A 383 10.14 14.49 -7.77
N ALA A 384 9.42 14.83 -8.83
CA ALA A 384 9.83 15.86 -9.78
C ALA A 384 9.15 17.20 -9.46
N PRO A 385 9.89 18.29 -9.25
CA PRO A 385 9.32 19.65 -9.21
C PRO A 385 8.71 20.04 -10.57
N PRO A 386 7.70 20.93 -10.63
CA PRO A 386 7.15 21.71 -9.51
C PRO A 386 5.98 21.05 -8.78
N ASP A 387 5.32 20.07 -9.41
CA ASP A 387 4.05 19.52 -8.90
C ASP A 387 4.26 18.42 -7.85
N PHE A 388 5.52 18.01 -7.64
CA PHE A 388 5.91 16.92 -6.74
C PHE A 388 5.17 15.62 -7.04
N ASP A 389 4.90 15.38 -8.32
CA ASP A 389 4.43 14.08 -8.78
C ASP A 389 5.58 13.07 -8.69
N PHE A 390 5.31 11.92 -8.10
CA PHE A 390 6.27 10.83 -8.05
C PHE A 390 6.35 10.15 -9.42
N GLY A 391 7.48 10.30 -10.09
CA GLY A 391 7.76 9.64 -11.36
C GLY A 391 8.59 8.38 -11.15
N PHE A 392 8.09 7.23 -11.59
CA PHE A 392 8.91 6.02 -11.65
C PHE A 392 9.93 6.15 -12.79
N THR A 393 11.18 5.75 -12.53
CA THR A 393 12.24 5.76 -13.54
C THR A 393 12.45 4.36 -14.11
N ASP A 394 12.54 3.36 -13.24
CA ASP A 394 12.88 1.99 -13.61
C ASP A 394 12.62 1.00 -12.47
N VAL A 395 12.50 -0.27 -12.83
CA VAL A 395 12.69 -1.40 -11.91
C VAL A 395 14.11 -1.90 -12.11
N SER A 396 14.98 -1.74 -11.12
CA SER A 396 16.39 -2.17 -11.19
C SER A 396 16.67 -3.37 -10.31
N ARG A 397 17.40 -4.34 -10.85
CA ARG A 397 17.89 -5.52 -10.13
C ARG A 397 19.27 -5.26 -9.54
N PHE A 398 19.47 -5.71 -8.32
CA PHE A 398 20.75 -5.76 -7.62
C PHE A 398 21.08 -7.22 -7.34
N ALA A 399 22.17 -7.71 -7.93
CA ALA A 399 22.63 -9.08 -7.71
C ALA A 399 23.32 -9.21 -6.35
N PHE A 400 23.12 -10.34 -5.67
CA PHE A 400 23.81 -10.70 -4.44
C PHE A 400 24.77 -11.86 -4.67
N THR A 401 26.02 -11.64 -4.31
CA THR A 401 27.06 -12.68 -4.32
C THR A 401 27.42 -13.03 -2.89
N LEU A 402 27.45 -14.33 -2.59
CA LEU A 402 27.81 -14.84 -1.27
C LEU A 402 29.26 -15.35 -1.27
N THR A 403 30.00 -15.02 -0.22
CA THR A 403 31.32 -15.60 0.09
C THR A 403 31.32 -16.16 1.51
N ASP A 404 32.42 -16.82 1.90
CA ASP A 404 32.67 -17.24 3.28
C ASP A 404 31.53 -18.09 3.87
N ALA A 405 31.09 -19.09 3.10
CA ALA A 405 29.98 -19.97 3.44
C ALA A 405 28.66 -19.23 3.76
N GLY A 406 28.44 -18.07 3.13
CA GLY A 406 27.23 -17.26 3.32
C GLY A 406 27.31 -16.26 4.47
N ALA A 407 28.50 -16.02 5.02
CA ALA A 407 28.75 -15.01 6.05
C ALA A 407 28.88 -13.60 5.49
N THR A 408 29.23 -13.46 4.21
CA THR A 408 29.43 -12.17 3.58
C THR A 408 28.63 -12.08 2.29
N VAL A 409 28.02 -10.91 2.08
CA VAL A 409 27.28 -10.55 0.87
C VAL A 409 28.02 -9.42 0.17
N THR A 410 28.11 -9.48 -1.15
CA THR A 410 28.45 -8.32 -1.99
C THR A 410 27.24 -7.98 -2.84
N VAL A 411 26.92 -6.69 -2.91
CA VAL A 411 25.82 -6.15 -3.74
C VAL A 411 26.41 -5.67 -5.07
N GLY A 412 25.83 -6.15 -6.17
CA GLY A 412 26.17 -5.69 -7.52
C GLY A 412 25.59 -4.31 -7.83
N ALA A 413 26.11 -3.68 -8.88
CA ALA A 413 25.55 -2.42 -9.40
C ALA A 413 24.09 -2.60 -9.85
N PRO A 414 23.25 -1.54 -9.83
CA PRO A 414 21.89 -1.60 -10.34
C PRO A 414 21.87 -1.93 -11.83
N GLU A 415 21.06 -2.92 -12.19
CA GLU A 415 20.80 -3.34 -13.58
C GLU A 415 19.32 -3.15 -13.90
N PRO A 416 18.94 -2.15 -14.72
CA PRO A 416 17.55 -1.94 -15.10
C PRO A 416 16.94 -3.21 -15.74
N VAL A 417 15.78 -3.61 -15.24
CA VAL A 417 14.93 -4.70 -15.77
C VAL A 417 13.83 -4.13 -16.66
N LEU A 418 13.16 -3.09 -16.16
CA LEU A 418 12.13 -2.32 -16.85
C LEU A 418 12.48 -0.84 -16.74
N VAL A 419 12.27 -0.07 -17.81
CA VAL A 419 12.39 1.39 -17.81
C VAL A 419 11.03 2.01 -18.13
N PHE A 420 10.74 3.14 -17.49
CA PHE A 420 9.53 3.93 -17.69
C PHE A 420 9.85 5.09 -18.64
N PRO A 421 9.62 4.94 -19.97
CA PRO A 421 9.83 6.05 -20.91
C PRO A 421 8.80 7.16 -20.71
N ASN A 422 7.68 6.85 -20.07
CA ASN A 422 6.59 7.72 -19.68
C ASN A 422 5.87 7.09 -18.48
N GLN A 423 4.88 7.79 -17.92
CA GLN A 423 4.10 7.32 -16.77
C GLN A 423 2.76 6.67 -17.16
N CYS A 424 2.59 6.27 -18.44
CA CYS A 424 1.33 5.74 -18.96
C CYS A 424 1.02 4.30 -18.52
N THR A 425 2.02 3.60 -17.98
CA THR A 425 1.88 2.27 -17.39
C THR A 425 2.50 2.26 -16.01
N LEU A 426 1.69 1.92 -15.02
CA LEU A 426 2.08 1.82 -13.62
C LEU A 426 2.52 0.39 -13.28
N VAL A 427 3.58 0.27 -12.48
CA VAL A 427 3.89 -0.97 -11.75
C VAL A 427 3.39 -0.80 -10.31
N SER A 428 2.32 -1.48 -9.95
CA SER A 428 1.70 -1.33 -8.62
C SER A 428 2.20 -2.34 -7.59
N THR A 429 2.73 -3.49 -8.03
CA THR A 429 3.26 -4.53 -7.11
C THR A 429 4.31 -5.36 -7.82
N MET A 430 5.35 -5.73 -7.08
CA MET A 430 6.41 -6.64 -7.52
C MET A 430 6.43 -7.86 -6.59
N ILE A 431 6.36 -9.06 -7.14
CA ILE A 431 6.10 -10.29 -6.40
C ILE A 431 7.16 -11.32 -6.77
N PRO A 432 7.83 -11.96 -5.79
CA PRO A 432 8.82 -12.96 -6.11
C PRO A 432 8.14 -14.23 -6.63
N MET A 433 8.68 -14.83 -7.70
CA MET A 433 8.18 -16.09 -8.27
C MET A 433 9.36 -17.03 -8.57
N GLY A 434 9.84 -17.75 -7.55
CA GLY A 434 11.05 -18.56 -7.68
C GLY A 434 12.27 -17.70 -8.01
N SER A 435 12.92 -17.96 -9.16
CA SER A 435 14.01 -17.12 -9.69
C SER A 435 13.53 -15.89 -10.44
N ASP A 436 12.23 -15.82 -10.72
CA ASP A 436 11.64 -14.85 -11.64
C ASP A 436 10.92 -13.76 -10.86
N LEU A 437 10.55 -12.71 -11.58
CA LEU A 437 9.76 -11.61 -11.06
C LEU A 437 8.37 -11.64 -11.67
N LEU A 438 7.34 -11.50 -10.85
CA LEU A 438 5.98 -11.21 -11.30
C LEU A 438 5.65 -9.75 -11.00
N VAL A 439 5.30 -8.97 -12.02
CA VAL A 439 4.91 -7.57 -11.87
C VAL A 439 3.42 -7.39 -12.16
N LYS A 440 2.72 -6.65 -11.30
CA LYS A 440 1.36 -6.17 -11.58
C LYS A 440 1.48 -4.84 -12.31
N VAL A 441 1.14 -4.84 -13.60
CA VAL A 441 1.10 -3.63 -14.44
C VAL A 441 -0.34 -3.16 -14.61
N GLN A 442 -0.53 -1.86 -14.70
CA GLN A 442 -1.83 -1.22 -14.92
C GLN A 442 -1.67 -0.04 -15.88
N ASP A 443 -2.50 -0.02 -16.91
CA ASP A 443 -2.59 1.05 -17.90
C ASP A 443 -4.04 1.17 -18.41
N LYS A 444 -4.25 1.92 -19.50
CA LYS A 444 -5.56 2.09 -20.15
C LYS A 444 -6.24 0.79 -20.58
N ASN A 445 -5.50 -0.31 -20.73
CA ASN A 445 -6.03 -1.62 -21.10
C ASN A 445 -6.34 -2.51 -19.86
N GLY A 446 -6.19 -1.95 -18.65
CA GLY A 446 -6.50 -2.63 -17.39
C GLY A 446 -5.29 -3.31 -16.74
N ALA A 447 -5.55 -3.92 -15.58
CA ALA A 447 -4.53 -4.55 -14.75
C ALA A 447 -4.23 -6.00 -15.16
N ARG A 448 -2.95 -6.36 -15.15
CA ARG A 448 -2.46 -7.72 -15.47
C ARG A 448 -1.16 -8.03 -14.74
N LEU A 449 -0.95 -9.31 -14.45
CA LEU A 449 0.30 -9.85 -13.96
C LEU A 449 1.18 -10.26 -15.14
N VAL A 450 2.46 -9.94 -15.09
CA VAL A 450 3.45 -10.26 -16.13
C VAL A 450 4.66 -10.91 -15.50
N ARG A 451 5.03 -12.09 -15.99
CA ARG A 451 6.25 -12.77 -15.55
C ARG A 451 7.45 -12.26 -16.33
N ILE A 452 8.53 -11.94 -15.63
CA ILE A 452 9.81 -11.50 -16.18
C ILE A 452 10.89 -12.44 -15.68
N ARG A 453 11.70 -12.95 -16.61
CA ARG A 453 12.77 -13.91 -16.34
C ARG A 453 14.12 -13.27 -16.64
N ASP A 454 15.12 -13.59 -15.81
CA ASP A 454 16.52 -13.37 -16.16
C ASP A 454 16.93 -14.43 -17.20
N ALA A 455 17.48 -13.98 -18.32
CA ALA A 455 17.84 -14.83 -19.46
C ALA A 455 19.36 -15.01 -19.61
N ARG A 456 20.13 -14.64 -18.58
CA ARG A 456 21.60 -14.67 -18.56
C ARG A 456 22.18 -15.94 -17.93
#